data_AF-A0A094J549-F1
#
_entry.id   AF-A0A094J549-F1
#
_cell.length_a   1.000
_cell.length_b   1.000
_cell.length_c   1.000
_cell.angle_alpha   90.00
_cell.angle_beta   90.00
_cell.angle_gamma   90.00
#
_symmetry.space_group_name_H-M   'P 1'
#
loop_
_entity.id
_entity.type
_entity.pdbx_description
1 polymer ?
#
loop_
_entity_poly.entity_id
_entity_poly.type
_entity_poly.pdbx_seq_one_letter_code
_entity_poly.pdbx_strand_id
1 'polypeptide(L)'
;MKMRFFTLGKFGLAVLSCVAVVQGSPSGSLINPKADANAKNLMALLMKNYGNHALSGQQDEQWTTWVTQNVGKTPAITGFDLMDYSPSRVAFGSSSNTVDQALNWAKQGGIVAFCWHW
;
A
#
# COMPACT_ATOMS: atom_id res chain seq x y z
N MET A 1 -23.43 65.59 -2.03
CA MET A 1 -22.57 64.39 -2.23
C MET A 1 -23.45 63.24 -2.71
N LYS A 2 -23.03 62.53 -3.76
CA LYS A 2 -23.82 61.56 -4.54
C LYS A 2 -24.54 60.50 -3.69
N MET A 3 -25.85 60.35 -3.92
CA MET A 3 -26.58 59.12 -3.65
C MET A 3 -26.08 58.02 -4.59
N ARG A 4 -25.72 56.86 -4.04
CA ARG A 4 -25.66 55.60 -4.79
C ARG A 4 -26.27 54.50 -3.94
N PHE A 5 -27.47 54.09 -4.32
CA PHE A 5 -28.03 52.78 -3.98
C PHE A 5 -27.22 51.71 -4.72
N PHE A 6 -26.84 50.65 -4.01
CA PHE A 6 -26.57 49.35 -4.61
C PHE A 6 -27.37 48.28 -3.86
N THR A 7 -28.12 47.54 -4.67
CA THR A 7 -29.10 46.50 -4.35
C THR A 7 -28.48 45.30 -3.64
N LEU A 8 -29.18 44.79 -2.60
CA LEU A 8 -28.93 43.46 -2.04
C LEU A 8 -29.37 42.40 -3.06
N GLY A 9 -28.40 41.82 -3.76
CA GLY A 9 -28.60 40.71 -4.70
C GLY A 9 -28.53 39.35 -4.00
N LYS A 10 -29.63 38.61 -4.11
CA LYS A 10 -29.85 37.19 -3.79
C LYS A 10 -28.61 36.28 -3.96
N PHE A 11 -28.41 35.41 -2.97
CA PHE A 11 -27.70 34.11 -3.03
C PHE A 11 -26.32 34.09 -3.71
N GLY A 12 -25.27 33.91 -2.91
CA GLY A 12 -23.95 33.50 -3.40
C GLY A 12 -23.23 32.67 -2.35
N LEU A 13 -23.48 31.36 -2.35
CA LEU A 13 -22.63 30.40 -1.65
C LEU A 13 -21.26 30.44 -2.35
N ALA A 14 -20.24 30.99 -1.69
CA ALA A 14 -18.87 30.90 -2.16
C ALA A 14 -18.42 29.45 -2.04
N VAL A 15 -18.69 28.64 -3.08
CA VAL A 15 -18.11 27.31 -3.21
C VAL A 15 -16.66 27.51 -3.63
N LEU A 16 -15.76 27.42 -2.67
CA LEU A 16 -14.35 27.21 -2.96
C LEU A 16 -14.21 25.80 -3.49
N SER A 17 -14.40 25.61 -4.80
CA SER A 17 -14.06 24.35 -5.44
C SER A 17 -12.55 24.23 -5.46
N CYS A 18 -11.99 23.58 -4.43
CA CYS A 18 -10.75 22.86 -4.63
C CYS A 18 -11.03 21.89 -5.78
N VAL A 19 -10.45 22.17 -6.95
CA VAL A 19 -10.25 21.14 -7.96
C VAL A 19 -9.35 20.12 -7.26
N ALA A 20 -9.96 19.11 -6.65
CA ALA A 20 -9.26 17.87 -6.43
C ALA A 20 -8.80 17.49 -7.83
N VAL A 21 -7.50 17.64 -8.08
CA VAL A 21 -6.88 17.05 -9.26
C VAL A 21 -7.34 15.61 -9.20
N VAL A 22 -8.24 15.23 -10.11
CA VAL A 22 -8.52 13.83 -10.38
C VAL A 22 -7.21 13.31 -10.92
N GLN A 23 -6.32 12.88 -10.04
CA GLN A 23 -5.25 12.00 -10.43
C GLN A 23 -5.97 10.80 -11.03
N GLY A 24 -5.78 10.59 -12.33
CA GLY A 24 -6.47 9.52 -13.04
C GLY A 24 -6.31 8.22 -12.24
N SER A 25 -7.43 7.57 -11.93
CA SER A 25 -7.41 6.31 -11.19
C SER A 25 -6.45 5.34 -11.89
N PRO A 26 -5.56 4.65 -11.15
CA PRO A 26 -4.67 3.67 -11.76
C PRO A 26 -5.48 2.65 -12.56
N SER A 27 -4.95 2.17 -13.68
CA SER A 27 -5.69 1.26 -14.57
C SER A 27 -6.02 -0.11 -13.97
N GLY A 28 -5.37 -0.47 -12.86
CA GLY A 28 -5.44 -1.82 -12.26
C GLY A 28 -4.89 -2.94 -13.16
N SER A 29 -4.33 -2.60 -14.33
CA SER A 29 -3.72 -3.57 -15.23
C SER A 29 -2.27 -3.78 -14.85
N LEU A 30 -1.84 -5.03 -14.75
CA LEU A 30 -0.44 -5.38 -14.51
C LEU A 30 0.39 -5.14 -15.78
N ILE A 31 1.57 -4.55 -15.61
CA ILE A 31 2.50 -4.28 -16.72
C ILE A 31 3.00 -5.57 -17.39
N ASN A 32 3.05 -6.69 -16.66
CA ASN A 32 3.28 -8.00 -17.23
C ASN A 32 1.94 -8.59 -17.72
N PRO A 33 1.68 -8.67 -19.04
CA PRO A 33 0.42 -9.21 -19.55
C PRO A 33 0.25 -10.71 -19.25
N LYS A 34 1.36 -11.41 -19.00
CA LYS A 34 1.39 -12.84 -18.62
C LYS A 34 1.45 -13.06 -17.11
N ALA A 35 1.14 -12.04 -16.30
CA ALA A 35 1.02 -12.21 -14.86
C ALA A 35 0.03 -13.34 -14.53
N ASP A 36 0.35 -14.12 -13.51
CA ASP A 36 -0.46 -15.26 -13.09
C ASP A 36 -1.78 -14.81 -12.44
N ALA A 37 -2.62 -15.78 -12.09
CA ALA A 37 -3.91 -15.51 -11.45
C ALA A 37 -3.74 -14.83 -10.08
N ASN A 38 -2.73 -15.23 -9.30
CA ASN A 38 -2.51 -14.70 -7.95
C ASN A 38 -2.15 -13.21 -7.98
N ALA A 39 -1.22 -12.80 -8.86
CA ALA A 39 -0.84 -11.41 -9.05
C ALA A 39 -2.01 -10.56 -9.54
N LYS A 40 -2.81 -11.07 -10.48
CA LYS A 40 -4.02 -10.39 -10.98
C LYS A 40 -5.04 -10.17 -9.88
N ASN A 41 -5.28 -11.20 -9.05
CA ASN A 41 -6.19 -11.13 -7.92
C ASN A 41 -5.70 -10.15 -6.85
N LEU A 42 -4.39 -10.13 -6.56
CA LEU A 42 -3.79 -9.17 -5.64
C LEU A 42 -3.97 -7.73 -6.15
N MET A 43 -3.69 -7.48 -7.44
CA MET A 43 -3.90 -6.15 -8.03
C MET A 43 -5.37 -5.71 -7.92
N ALA A 44 -6.33 -6.60 -8.21
CA ALA A 44 -7.75 -6.29 -8.04
C ALA A 44 -8.10 -5.93 -6.58
N LEU A 45 -7.52 -6.65 -5.60
CA LEU A 45 -7.69 -6.34 -4.18
C LEU A 45 -7.11 -4.96 -3.83
N LEU A 46 -5.90 -4.64 -4.31
CA LEU A 46 -5.28 -3.34 -4.07
C LEU A 46 -6.12 -2.20 -4.67
N MET A 47 -6.57 -2.36 -5.91
CA MET A 47 -7.43 -1.38 -6.59
C MET A 47 -8.78 -1.18 -5.91
N LYS A 48 -9.38 -2.25 -5.37
CA LYS A 48 -10.62 -2.16 -4.59
C LYS A 48 -10.45 -1.29 -3.33
N ASN A 49 -9.28 -1.36 -2.69
CA ASN A 49 -8.99 -0.61 -1.47
C ASN A 49 -8.44 0.80 -1.73
N TYR A 50 -7.82 1.03 -2.89
CA TYR A 50 -7.22 2.31 -3.24
C TYR A 50 -8.21 3.47 -3.12
N GLY A 51 -7.85 4.50 -2.34
CA GLY A 51 -8.69 5.67 -2.07
C GLY A 51 -9.80 5.47 -1.02
N ASN A 52 -10.08 4.22 -0.61
CA ASN A 52 -11.15 3.90 0.34
C ASN A 52 -10.61 3.41 1.69
N HIS A 53 -9.53 2.64 1.68
CA HIS A 53 -8.94 2.00 2.85
C HIS A 53 -7.42 2.02 2.79
N ALA A 54 -6.78 2.06 3.95
CA ALA A 54 -5.35 1.77 4.10
C ALA A 54 -5.19 0.32 4.58
N LEU A 55 -4.39 -0.46 3.86
CA LEU A 55 -4.01 -1.80 4.29
C LEU A 55 -2.88 -1.68 5.32
N SER A 56 -3.03 -2.34 6.47
CA SER A 56 -2.00 -2.37 7.50
C SER A 56 -0.78 -3.18 7.02
N GLY A 57 0.42 -2.66 7.29
CA GLY A 57 1.67 -3.30 6.94
C GLY A 57 2.68 -3.25 8.08
N GLN A 58 3.53 -4.27 8.16
CA GLN A 58 4.65 -4.34 9.10
C GLN A 58 5.86 -5.01 8.43
N GLN A 59 7.07 -4.51 8.71
CA GLN A 59 8.32 -5.10 8.24
C GLN A 59 8.79 -6.18 9.23
N ASP A 60 9.24 -7.31 8.68
CA ASP A 60 9.71 -8.54 9.34
C ASP A 60 8.63 -9.34 10.11
N GLU A 61 8.66 -10.67 9.94
CA GLU A 61 7.68 -11.60 10.54
C GLU A 61 7.63 -11.50 12.08
N GLN A 62 8.77 -11.27 12.73
CA GLN A 62 8.83 -11.10 14.18
C GLN A 62 7.98 -9.92 14.67
N TRP A 63 8.00 -8.80 13.94
CA TRP A 63 7.24 -7.61 14.32
C TRP A 63 5.77 -7.74 13.90
N THR A 64 5.46 -8.41 12.79
CA THR A 64 4.08 -8.82 12.46
C THR A 64 3.48 -9.68 13.58
N THR A 65 4.25 -10.63 14.10
CA THR A 65 3.84 -11.49 15.22
C THR A 65 3.63 -10.68 16.49
N TRP A 66 4.57 -9.79 16.80
CA TRP A 66 4.45 -8.90 17.96
C TRP A 66 3.18 -8.04 17.88
N VAL A 67 2.88 -7.42 16.74
CA VAL A 67 1.66 -6.61 16.54
C VAL A 67 0.42 -7.47 16.74
N THR A 68 0.42 -8.68 16.17
CA THR A 68 -0.70 -9.61 16.32
C THR A 68 -0.99 -9.94 17.79
N GLN A 69 0.05 -10.23 18.56
CA GLN A 69 -0.06 -10.61 19.98
C GLN A 69 -0.43 -9.44 20.89
N ASN A 70 0.08 -8.24 20.62
CA ASN A 70 -0.07 -7.10 21.52
C ASN A 70 -1.24 -6.17 21.16
N VAL A 71 -1.64 -6.12 19.89
CA VAL A 71 -2.78 -5.31 19.41
C VAL A 71 -4.02 -6.18 19.19
N GLY A 72 -3.87 -7.50 19.08
CA GLY A 72 -4.98 -8.42 18.80
C GLY A 72 -5.50 -8.35 17.36
N LYS A 73 -4.73 -7.72 16.45
CA LYS A 73 -5.01 -7.61 15.02
C LYS A 73 -3.74 -7.90 14.23
N THR A 74 -3.86 -8.72 13.20
CA THR A 74 -2.75 -9.09 12.32
C THR A 74 -2.64 -8.09 11.16
N PRO A 75 -1.44 -7.54 10.85
CA PRO A 75 -1.21 -6.78 9.63
C PRO A 75 -1.66 -7.54 8.37
N ALA A 76 -2.22 -6.84 7.38
CA ALA A 76 -2.58 -7.46 6.10
C ALA A 76 -1.35 -7.74 5.23
N ILE A 77 -0.33 -6.88 5.33
CA ILE A 77 0.91 -6.95 4.57
C ILE A 77 2.08 -7.22 5.53
N THR A 78 2.92 -8.20 5.21
CA THR A 78 4.24 -8.36 5.85
C THR A 78 5.34 -8.13 4.84
N GLY A 79 6.28 -7.27 5.22
CA GLY A 79 7.47 -6.92 4.46
C GLY A 79 8.64 -7.85 4.78
N PHE A 80 9.37 -8.23 3.73
CA PHE A 80 10.49 -9.16 3.76
C PHE A 80 11.65 -8.60 2.93
N ASP A 81 12.89 -8.89 3.33
CA ASP A 81 14.08 -8.35 2.67
C ASP A 81 14.99 -9.47 2.12
N LEU A 82 15.41 -9.33 0.87
CA LEU A 82 16.33 -10.27 0.23
C LEU A 82 17.81 -9.95 0.47
N MET A 83 18.13 -8.94 1.28
CA MET A 83 19.49 -8.46 1.57
C MET A 83 20.50 -9.58 1.86
N ASP A 84 20.17 -10.54 2.73
CA ASP A 84 21.11 -11.60 3.10
C ASP A 84 21.20 -12.75 2.08
N TYR A 85 20.48 -12.66 0.95
CA TYR A 85 20.74 -13.42 -0.27
C TYR A 85 21.76 -12.73 -1.20
N SER A 86 22.17 -11.48 -0.93
CA SER A 86 23.21 -10.80 -1.71
C SER A 86 24.54 -11.57 -1.64
N PRO A 87 25.19 -11.89 -2.78
CA PRO A 87 26.43 -12.68 -2.78
C PRO A 87 27.55 -12.08 -1.92
N SER A 88 27.63 -10.74 -1.83
CA SER A 88 28.58 -10.04 -0.96
C SER A 88 28.39 -10.44 0.50
N ARG A 89 27.16 -10.39 1.02
CA ARG A 89 26.84 -10.74 2.40
C ARG A 89 27.03 -12.24 2.66
N VAL A 90 26.65 -13.07 1.70
CA VAL A 90 26.87 -14.52 1.77
C VAL A 90 28.36 -14.85 1.85
N ALA A 91 29.21 -14.15 1.09
CA ALA A 91 30.67 -14.29 1.17
C ALA A 91 31.23 -13.90 2.54
N PHE A 92 30.51 -13.08 3.31
CA PHE A 92 30.81 -12.73 4.71
C PHE A 92 29.96 -13.50 5.73
N GLY A 93 29.34 -14.61 5.32
CA GLY A 93 28.68 -15.56 6.23
C GLY A 93 27.21 -15.28 6.52
N SER A 94 26.55 -14.37 5.79
CA SER A 94 25.10 -14.23 5.92
C SER A 94 24.36 -15.46 5.40
N SER A 95 23.21 -15.75 6.00
CA SER A 95 22.26 -16.75 5.54
C SER A 95 20.85 -16.29 5.85
N SER A 96 19.89 -16.60 5.00
CA SER A 96 18.49 -16.19 5.18
C SER A 96 17.51 -17.32 4.85
N ASN A 97 16.42 -17.37 5.62
CA ASN A 97 15.23 -18.19 5.37
C ASN A 97 14.02 -17.32 4.99
N THR A 98 14.24 -16.06 4.60
CA THR A 98 13.18 -15.08 4.38
C THR A 98 12.16 -15.51 3.31
N VAL A 99 12.57 -16.28 2.30
CA VAL A 99 11.63 -16.84 1.30
C VAL A 99 10.67 -17.85 1.94
N ASP A 100 11.14 -18.69 2.87
CA ASP A 100 10.28 -19.66 3.57
C ASP A 100 9.28 -18.95 4.48
N GLN A 101 9.70 -17.88 5.16
CA GLN A 101 8.84 -17.03 5.98
C GLN A 101 7.75 -16.37 5.13
N ALA A 102 8.12 -15.80 3.99
CA ALA A 102 7.18 -15.19 3.04
C ALA A 102 6.18 -16.22 2.48
N LEU A 103 6.63 -17.43 2.18
CA LEU A 103 5.75 -18.51 1.73
C LEU A 103 4.75 -18.93 2.83
N ASN A 104 5.21 -19.02 4.07
CA ASN A 104 4.34 -19.34 5.21
C ASN A 104 3.32 -18.23 5.48
N TRP A 105 3.71 -16.96 5.30
CA TRP A 105 2.80 -15.83 5.39
C TRP A 105 1.74 -15.85 4.28
N ALA A 106 2.15 -16.11 3.04
CA ALA A 106 1.22 -16.24 1.91
C ALA A 106 0.22 -17.38 2.12
N LYS A 107 0.64 -18.53 2.67
CA LYS A 107 -0.25 -19.65 3.00
C LYS A 107 -1.32 -19.31 4.06
N GLN A 108 -1.07 -18.31 4.90
CA GLN A 108 -2.04 -17.78 5.87
C GLN A 108 -2.99 -16.75 5.26
N GLY A 109 -2.87 -16.46 3.96
CA GLY A 109 -3.66 -15.45 3.26
C GLY A 109 -3.11 -14.02 3.36
N GLY A 110 -1.89 -13.86 3.90
CA GLY A 110 -1.23 -12.58 4.01
C GLY A 110 -0.66 -12.08 2.68
N ILE A 111 -0.60 -10.75 2.52
CA ILE A 111 0.06 -10.13 1.37
C ILE A 111 1.56 -10.04 1.66
N VAL A 112 2.38 -10.58 0.76
CA VAL A 112 3.84 -10.51 0.83
C VAL A 112 4.33 -9.26 0.11
N ALA A 113 5.14 -8.46 0.79
CA ALA A 113 5.91 -7.38 0.17
C ALA A 113 7.40 -7.69 0.26
N PHE A 114 8.12 -7.61 -0.85
CA PHE A 114 9.58 -7.77 -0.87
C PHE A 114 10.27 -6.43 -1.12
N CYS A 115 11.33 -6.18 -0.37
CA CYS A 115 12.37 -5.23 -0.71
C CYS A 115 13.72 -5.96 -0.86
N TRP A 116 14.73 -5.23 -1.32
CA TRP A 116 16.08 -5.75 -1.37
C TRP A 116 17.07 -4.61 -1.15
N HIS A 117 17.75 -4.62 0.00
CA HIS A 117 18.96 -3.82 0.20
C HIS A 117 20.13 -4.54 -0.46
N TRP A 118 20.34 -4.26 -1.74
CA TRP A 118 21.38 -4.90 -2.53
C TRP A 118 22.78 -4.53 -2.03
#